data_AF-A0A536YHL8-F1
#
_entry.id   AF-A0A536YHL8-F1
#
_cell.length_a   1.000
_cell.length_b   1.000
_cell.length_c   1.000
_cell.angle_alpha   90.00
_cell.angle_beta   90.00
_cell.angle_gamma   90.00
#
_symmetry.space_group_name_H-M   'P 1'
#
loop_
_entity.id
_entity.type
_entity.pdbx_description
1 polymer ?
#
loop_
_entity_poly.entity_id
_entity_poly.type
_entity_poly.pdbx_seq_one_letter_code
_entity_poly.pdbx_strand_id
1 'polypeptide(L)' 'FWPWNFLVRLQQPFIAGLNRLGRMWVYTSRGTGYWGPPMRFGIPSEITLIHLVAE' A
#
# COMPACT_ATOMS: atom_id res chain seq x y z
N PHE A 1 -11.04 9.64 -1.44
CA PHE A 1 -11.82 10.80 -1.89
C PHE A 1 -11.78 10.90 -3.41
N TRP A 2 -12.88 11.31 -4.02
CA TRP A 2 -12.91 11.64 -5.44
C TRP A 2 -12.27 13.02 -5.66
N PRO A 3 -11.52 13.27 -6.75
CA PRO A 3 -10.96 12.32 -7.73
C PRO A 3 -9.56 11.75 -7.37
N TRP A 4 -8.98 12.13 -6.24
CA TRP A 4 -7.57 11.83 -5.94
C TRP A 4 -7.26 10.33 -5.75
N ASN A 5 -8.27 9.47 -5.54
CA ASN A 5 -8.11 8.01 -5.64
C ASN A 5 -7.48 7.55 -6.98
N PHE A 6 -7.63 8.34 -8.06
CA PHE A 6 -7.03 8.06 -9.36
C PHE A 6 -5.65 8.71 -9.51
N LEU A 7 -5.45 9.91 -8.95
CA LEU A 7 -4.20 10.65 -9.04
C LEU A 7 -3.10 10.09 -8.14
N VAL A 8 -3.46 9.50 -7.00
CA VAL A 8 -2.47 8.91 -6.08
C VAL A 8 -1.65 7.79 -6.74
N ARG A 9 -2.23 7.08 -7.72
CA ARG A 9 -1.54 6.06 -8.53
C ARG A 9 -0.44 6.62 -9.42
N LEU A 10 -0.50 7.92 -9.75
CA LEU A 10 0.52 8.58 -10.56
C LEU A 10 1.70 9.05 -9.70
N GLN A 11 1.44 9.48 -8.46
CA GLN A 11 2.48 9.96 -7.55
C GLN A 11 3.13 8.83 -6.75
N GLN A 12 2.37 7.81 -6.37
CA GLN A 12 2.82 6.75 -5.47
C GLN A 12 2.85 5.40 -6.20
N PRO A 13 4.03 4.84 -6.49
CA PRO A 13 4.15 3.58 -7.22
C PRO A 13 3.71 2.36 -6.40
N PHE A 14 3.74 2.44 -5.06
CA PHE A 14 3.37 1.36 -4.15
C PHE A 14 2.31 1.84 -3.15
N ILE A 15 1.03 1.54 -3.44
CA ILE A 15 -0.11 2.04 -2.66
C ILE A 15 -0.59 1.03 -1.62
N ALA A 16 -0.52 -0.27 -1.94
CA ALA A 16 -0.86 -1.36 -1.03
C ALA A 16 -0.29 -2.68 -1.55
N GLY A 17 -0.13 -3.65 -0.65
CA GLY A 17 0.28 -5.02 -0.96
C GLY A 17 1.78 -5.21 -1.14
N LEU A 18 2.15 -6.41 -1.55
CA LEU A 18 3.54 -6.80 -1.83
C LEU A 18 3.86 -6.56 -3.31
N ASN A 19 4.89 -5.77 -3.56
CA ASN A 19 5.35 -5.35 -4.88
C ASN A 19 6.86 -5.61 -5.01
N ARG A 20 7.37 -5.53 -6.24
CA ARG A 20 8.79 -5.73 -6.53
C ARG A 20 9.39 -4.46 -7.15
N LEU A 21 10.50 -3.97 -6.58
CA LEU A 21 11.31 -2.91 -7.15
C LEU A 21 12.69 -3.48 -7.51
N GLY A 22 12.86 -3.88 -8.77
CA GLY A 22 14.05 -4.58 -9.23
C GLY A 22 14.24 -5.92 -8.51
N ARG A 23 15.28 -6.03 -7.67
CA ARG A 23 15.53 -7.21 -6.82
C ARG A 23 14.92 -7.12 -5.42
N MET A 24 14.39 -5.96 -5.03
CA MET A 24 13.85 -5.70 -3.70
C MET A 24 12.35 -5.98 -3.64
N TRP A 25 11.90 -6.57 -2.53
CA TRP A 25 10.50 -6.66 -2.17
C TRP A 25 10.05 -5.41 -1.40
N VAL A 26 8.93 -4.82 -1.80
CA VAL A 26 8.33 -3.65 -1.17
C VAL A 26 6.92 -4.02 -0.73
N TYR A 27 6.70 -4.07 0.59
CA TYR A 27 5.37 -4.30 1.14
C TYR A 27 4.79 -3.01 1.71
N THR A 28 3.57 -2.66 1.29
CA THR A 28 2.82 -1.51 1.79
C THR A 28 1.53 -1.99 2.44
N SER A 29 1.39 -1.81 3.75
CA SER A 29 0.12 -2.09 4.42
C SER A 29 -0.92 -1.04 4.02
N ARG A 30 -2.17 -1.47 3.84
CA ARG A 30 -3.34 -0.61 3.59
C ARG A 30 -3.57 0.42 4.70
N GLY A 31 -2.91 0.27 5.85
CA GLY A 31 -2.93 1.22 6.96
C GLY A 31 -1.84 2.28 6.97
N THR A 32 -0.80 2.14 6.16
CA THR A 32 0.42 2.97 6.26
C THR A 32 0.33 4.26 5.45
N GLY A 33 -0.57 4.32 4.45
CA GLY A 33 -0.69 5.47 3.56
C GLY A 33 -2.01 6.23 3.71
N TYR A 34 -1.92 7.53 3.96
CA TYR A 34 -3.00 8.48 3.75
C TYR A 34 -2.53 9.52 2.73
N TRP A 35 -3.32 9.75 1.69
CA TRP A 35 -3.07 10.85 0.74
C TRP A 35 -3.95 12.08 1.03
N GLY A 36 -4.87 11.98 1.99
CA GLY A 36 -5.78 13.02 2.44
C GLY A 36 -5.91 13.02 3.97
N PRO A 37 -7.05 13.45 4.56
CA PRO A 37 -7.23 13.44 6.01
C PRO A 37 -7.03 12.02 6.58
N PRO A 38 -6.49 11.89 7.82
CA PRO A 38 -6.16 10.61 8.44
C PRO A 38 -7.44 9.84 8.79
N MET A 39 -8.07 9.26 7.78
CA MET A 39 -9.36 8.59 7.88
C MET A 39 -9.25 7.19 7.26
N ARG A 40 -9.70 6.20 8.04
CA ARG A 40 -9.64 4.78 7.67
C ARG A 40 -10.98 4.22 7.16
N PHE A 41 -11.86 5.10 6.70
CA PHE A 41 -13.23 4.76 6.32
C PHE A 41 -13.26 4.01 4.98
N GLY A 42 -13.91 2.83 4.95
CA GLY A 42 -14.06 2.02 3.74
C GLY A 42 -12.82 1.24 3.30
N ILE A 43 -11.76 1.21 4.11
CA ILE A 43 -10.57 0.39 3.87
C ILE A 43 -10.77 -0.96 4.58
N PRO A 44 -10.71 -2.10 3.87
CA PRO A 44 -10.85 -3.41 4.50
C PRO A 44 -9.71 -3.64 5.50
N SER A 45 -10.04 -4.30 6.60
CA SER A 45 -9.06 -4.77 7.58
C SER A 45 -8.05 -5.69 6.90
N GLU A 46 -6.79 -5.56 7.28
CA GLU A 46 -5.69 -6.34 6.73
C GLU A 46 -4.84 -6.89 7.89
N ILE A 47 -4.54 -8.18 7.82
CA ILE A 47 -3.55 -8.87 8.64
C ILE A 47 -2.59 -9.54 7.66
N THR A 48 -1.31 -9.19 7.71
CA THR A 48 -0.33 -9.67 6.74
C THR A 48 0.66 -10.62 7.40
N LEU A 49 0.80 -11.80 6.80
CA LEU A 49 1.86 -12.74 7.12
C LEU A 49 3.01 -12.55 6.12
N ILE A 50 4.18 -12.13 6.63
CA ILE A 50 5.41 -12.08 5.84
C ILE A 50 6.25 -13.28 6.24
N HIS A 51 6.42 -14.22 5.31
CA HIS A 51 7.30 -15.36 5.48
C HIS A 51 8.63 -15.09 4.79
N LEU A 52 9.70 -14.99 5.57
CA LEU A 52 11.06 -14.82 5.07
C LEU A 52 11.70 -16.20 4.93
N VAL A 53 12.05 -16.58 3.71
CA VAL A 53 12.80 -17.80 3.43
C VAL A 53 14.25 -17.44 3.15
N ALA A 54 15.18 -18.19 3.72
CA ALA A 54 16.55 -18.22 3.24
C ALA A 54 16.59 -19.16 2.02
N GLU A 55 17.29 -18.75 0.98
CA GLU A 55 17.55 -19.59 -0.20
C GLU A 55 18.55 -20.71 0.15
#